data_AF-A0A4R5VYN0-F1
#
_entry.id   AF-A0A4R5VYN0-F1
#
_cell.length_a   1.000
_cell.length_b   1.000
_cell.length_c   1.000
_cell.angle_alpha   90.00
_cell.angle_beta   90.00
_cell.angle_gamma   90.00
#
_symmetry.space_group_name_H-M   'P 1'
#
loop_
_entity.id
_entity.type
_entity.pdbx_description
1 polymer ?
#
loop_
_entity_poly.entity_id
_entity_poly.type
_entity_poly.pdbx_seq_one_letter_code
_entity_poly.pdbx_strand_id
1 'polypeptide(L)'
;RELTFRSDHESIYITAKKKVVINGGGSFTEWSKDGITHGTNGYWLEHAAGHLMAGPKSMGVNIQGHPVSELYNERFAVKGVSGDPLPGLRYHLQSSDGAHISTTPPHGKTAPIHSKTEDTLQFGLHFPTVQKPAHDKE
;
A
#
# COMPACT_ATOMS: atom_id res chain seq x y z
N ARG A 1 -3.65 -21.88 29.68
CA ARG A 1 -3.95 -20.44 29.90
C ARG A 1 -4.56 -19.92 28.61
N GLU A 2 -5.61 -19.11 28.73
CA GLU A 2 -6.35 -18.55 27.60
C GLU A 2 -5.95 -17.08 27.39
N LEU A 3 -5.89 -16.64 26.14
CA LEU A 3 -5.70 -15.25 25.74
C LEU A 3 -6.83 -14.87 24.78
N THR A 4 -7.59 -13.83 25.11
CA THR A 4 -8.75 -13.37 24.33
C THR A 4 -8.50 -11.97 23.79
N PHE A 5 -8.74 -11.77 22.49
CA PHE A 5 -8.85 -10.46 21.86
C PHE A 5 -10.33 -10.17 21.59
N ARG A 6 -10.89 -9.13 22.21
CA ARG A 6 -12.29 -8.70 22.02
C ARG A 6 -12.32 -7.19 21.79
N SER A 7 -13.10 -6.76 20.80
CA SER A 7 -13.50 -5.37 20.61
C SER A 7 -15.03 -5.29 20.74
N ASP A 8 -15.50 -4.30 21.48
CA ASP A 8 -16.91 -3.87 21.59
C ASP A 8 -17.22 -2.69 20.65
N HIS A 9 -16.24 -2.31 19.82
CA HIS A 9 -16.31 -1.26 18.81
C HIS A 9 -16.16 -1.86 17.40
N GLU A 10 -15.97 -1.00 16.39
CA GLU A 10 -16.07 -1.38 14.99
C GLU A 10 -14.92 -2.24 14.44
N SER A 11 -13.70 -2.19 15.01
CA SER A 11 -12.53 -2.84 14.38
C SER A 11 -11.40 -3.22 15.35
N ILE A 12 -10.61 -4.22 14.96
CA ILE A 12 -9.32 -4.59 15.56
C ILE A 12 -8.26 -4.52 14.45
N TYR A 13 -7.21 -3.74 14.66
CA TYR A 13 -6.09 -3.60 13.72
C TYR A 13 -4.87 -4.37 14.23
N ILE A 14 -4.35 -5.28 13.41
CA ILE A 14 -3.11 -6.02 13.68
C ILE A 14 -2.10 -5.61 12.60
N THR A 15 -1.14 -4.77 12.98
CA THR A 15 -0.16 -4.19 12.05
C THR A 15 1.25 -4.61 12.45
N ALA A 16 2.05 -5.03 11.47
CA ALA A 16 3.46 -5.36 11.65
C ALA A 16 4.30 -4.82 10.51
N LYS A 17 5.54 -4.44 10.79
CA LYS A 17 6.46 -3.86 9.79
C LYS A 17 6.91 -4.84 8.72
N LYS A 18 7.01 -6.14 9.05
CA LYS A 18 7.55 -7.16 8.14
C LYS A 18 6.50 -8.20 7.76
N LYS A 19 5.87 -8.80 8.77
CA LYS A 19 4.84 -9.82 8.60
C LYS A 19 3.98 -9.99 9.84
N VAL A 20 2.76 -10.48 9.63
CA VAL A 20 1.87 -10.98 10.69
C VAL A 20 1.80 -12.50 10.54
N VAL A 21 1.95 -13.22 11.66
CA VAL A 21 1.81 -14.69 11.70
C VAL A 21 0.84 -15.03 12.82
N ILE A 22 -0.19 -15.81 12.51
CA ILE A 22 -1.13 -16.39 13.48
C ILE A 22 -1.03 -17.90 13.33
N ASN A 23 -0.66 -18.60 14.41
CA ASN A 23 -0.39 -20.03 14.37
C ASN A 23 -0.79 -20.76 15.66
N GLY A 24 -1.06 -22.06 15.53
CA GLY A 24 -1.37 -22.95 16.64
C GLY A 24 -1.56 -24.39 16.16
N GLY A 25 -1.12 -25.38 16.93
CA GLY A 25 -1.37 -26.80 16.63
C GLY A 25 -0.80 -27.31 15.30
N GLY A 26 0.20 -26.63 14.71
CA GLY A 26 0.77 -26.96 13.40
C GLY A 26 0.09 -26.29 12.20
N SER A 27 -0.95 -25.50 12.44
CA SER A 27 -1.59 -24.67 11.41
C SER A 27 -1.17 -23.20 11.55
N PHE A 28 -1.16 -22.48 10.43
CA PHE A 28 -0.77 -21.07 10.41
C PHE A 28 -1.39 -20.29 9.25
N THR A 29 -1.43 -18.98 9.42
CA THR A 29 -1.51 -18.00 8.33
C THR A 29 -0.41 -16.96 8.50
N GLU A 30 0.23 -16.60 7.39
CA GLU A 30 1.26 -15.58 7.31
C GLU A 30 0.89 -14.53 6.25
N TRP A 31 1.00 -13.26 6.62
CA TRP A 31 0.78 -12.11 5.74
C TRP A 31 2.06 -11.29 5.65
N SER A 32 2.62 -11.15 4.45
CA SER A 32 3.86 -10.42 4.21
C SER A 32 3.85 -9.71 2.85
N LYS A 33 4.93 -8.98 2.55
CA LYS A 33 5.13 -8.35 1.22
C LYS A 33 5.20 -9.38 0.09
N ASP A 34 5.57 -10.62 0.39
CA ASP A 34 5.76 -11.69 -0.61
C ASP A 34 4.45 -12.45 -0.88
N GLY A 35 3.42 -12.23 -0.06
CA GLY A 35 2.09 -12.78 -0.26
C GLY A 35 1.40 -13.18 1.04
N ILE A 36 0.31 -13.93 0.86
CA ILE A 36 -0.44 -14.56 1.94
C ILE A 36 -0.22 -16.07 1.83
N THR A 37 0.16 -16.70 2.93
CA THR A 37 0.34 -18.16 3.01
C THR A 37 -0.53 -18.73 4.11
N HIS A 38 -1.25 -19.80 3.79
CA HIS A 38 -1.99 -20.62 4.77
C HIS A 38 -1.40 -22.02 4.74
N GLY A 39 -1.26 -22.66 5.91
CA GLY A 39 -0.77 -24.02 6.01
C GLY A 39 -1.36 -24.77 7.18
N THR A 40 -1.54 -26.08 7.01
CA THR A 40 -2.02 -27.01 8.03
C THR A 40 -1.48 -28.41 7.73
N ASN A 41 -1.20 -29.20 8.77
CA ASN A 41 -0.90 -30.62 8.63
C ASN A 41 -2.16 -31.49 8.47
N GLY A 42 -3.32 -30.96 8.87
CA GLY A 42 -4.61 -31.63 8.80
C GLY A 42 -5.42 -31.24 7.57
N TYR A 43 -6.70 -31.60 7.56
CA TYR A 43 -7.62 -31.17 6.52
C TYR A 43 -7.88 -29.66 6.59
N TRP A 44 -7.83 -29.01 5.43
CA TRP A 44 -8.42 -27.69 5.22
C TRP A 44 -9.78 -27.88 4.55
N LEU A 45 -10.85 -27.74 5.32
CA LEU A 45 -12.22 -27.94 4.87
C LEU A 45 -12.93 -26.60 4.81
N GLU A 46 -13.33 -26.17 3.60
CA GLU A 46 -14.11 -24.96 3.39
C GLU A 46 -15.53 -25.29 2.94
N HIS A 47 -16.52 -24.68 3.58
CA HIS A 47 -17.92 -24.74 3.18
C HIS A 47 -18.34 -23.36 2.69
N ALA A 48 -18.47 -23.20 1.37
CA ALA A 48 -18.82 -21.92 0.76
C ALA A 48 -19.76 -22.08 -0.43
N ALA A 49 -20.64 -21.09 -0.62
CA ALA A 49 -21.46 -20.97 -1.83
C ALA A 49 -20.67 -20.48 -3.06
N GLY A 50 -19.45 -19.96 -2.85
CA GLY A 50 -18.54 -19.58 -3.93
C GLY A 50 -17.23 -18.99 -3.42
N HIS A 51 -16.19 -19.09 -4.26
CA HIS A 51 -14.89 -18.43 -4.05
C HIS A 51 -14.62 -17.48 -5.23
N LEU A 52 -14.24 -16.23 -4.92
CA LEU A 52 -13.96 -15.21 -5.93
C LEU A 52 -12.48 -14.83 -5.91
N MET A 53 -11.83 -14.93 -7.08
CA MET A 53 -10.46 -14.48 -7.29
C MET A 53 -10.46 -13.21 -8.14
N ALA A 54 -10.86 -12.08 -7.55
CA ALA A 54 -11.04 -10.80 -8.24
C ALA A 54 -9.73 -10.09 -8.66
N GLY A 55 -8.58 -10.75 -8.52
CA GLY A 55 -7.26 -10.13 -8.65
C GLY A 55 -6.85 -9.30 -7.42
N PRO A 56 -5.66 -8.70 -7.44
CA PRO A 56 -5.13 -7.98 -6.29
C PRO A 56 -5.94 -6.71 -5.98
N LYS A 57 -6.33 -6.53 -4.72
CA LYS A 57 -6.85 -5.27 -4.18
C LYS A 57 -5.79 -4.67 -3.25
N SER A 58 -5.14 -3.58 -3.66
CA SER A 58 -4.12 -2.93 -2.84
C SER A 58 -4.77 -2.17 -1.69
N MET A 59 -4.27 -2.40 -0.47
CA MET A 59 -4.47 -1.50 0.66
C MET A 59 -3.70 -0.20 0.40
N GLY A 60 -4.30 0.94 0.75
CA GLY A 60 -3.58 2.20 0.72
C GLY A 60 -2.65 2.37 1.91
N VAL A 61 -1.94 3.49 1.91
CA VAL A 61 -0.99 3.84 2.97
C VAL A 61 -1.34 5.20 3.55
N ASN A 62 -0.97 5.49 4.79
CA ASN A 62 -1.07 6.85 5.33
C ASN A 62 0.06 7.74 4.78
N ILE A 63 0.08 9.01 5.18
CA ILE A 63 1.13 9.96 4.77
C ILE A 63 2.55 9.48 5.14
N GLN A 64 2.70 8.66 6.17
CA GLN A 64 3.99 8.08 6.56
C GLN A 64 4.35 6.81 5.76
N GLY A 65 3.51 6.39 4.80
CA GLY A 65 3.71 5.20 3.99
C GLY A 65 3.37 3.89 4.72
N HIS A 66 2.71 3.93 5.87
CA HIS A 66 2.26 2.74 6.57
C HIS A 66 0.92 2.26 6.01
N PRO A 67 0.70 0.95 5.83
CA PRO A 67 -0.59 0.44 5.38
C PRO A 67 -1.66 0.76 6.43
N VAL A 68 -2.72 1.46 6.02
CA VAL A 68 -3.85 1.79 6.88
C VAL A 68 -5.17 1.59 6.13
N SER A 69 -6.26 1.42 6.88
CA SER A 69 -7.63 1.43 6.36
C SER A 69 -8.39 2.54 7.06
N GLU A 70 -8.35 3.73 6.49
CA GLU A 70 -9.04 4.93 7.01
C GLU A 70 -10.06 5.44 5.97
N LEU A 71 -11.08 6.17 6.44
CA LEU A 71 -12.26 6.55 5.66
C LEU A 71 -11.90 7.49 4.49
N TYR A 72 -11.07 8.49 4.77
CA TYR A 72 -10.62 9.46 3.78
C TYR A 72 -9.46 8.87 3.00
N ASN A 73 -9.56 8.91 1.66
CA ASN A 73 -8.48 8.51 0.79
C ASN A 73 -8.45 9.36 -0.47
N GLU A 74 -7.23 9.70 -0.88
CA GLU A 74 -6.97 10.45 -2.10
C GLU A 74 -6.02 9.68 -3.02
N ARG A 75 -6.18 9.89 -4.33
CA ARG A 75 -5.32 9.34 -5.37
C ARG A 75 -5.03 10.38 -6.41
N PHE A 76 -3.77 10.45 -6.82
CA PHE A 76 -3.32 11.34 -7.89
C PHE A 76 -3.05 10.52 -9.15
N ALA A 77 -3.37 11.09 -10.30
CA ALA A 77 -3.01 10.52 -11.60
C ALA A 77 -2.01 11.46 -12.28
N VAL A 78 -0.79 10.97 -12.48
CA VAL A 78 0.25 11.71 -13.20
C VAL A 78 0.21 11.31 -14.66
N LYS A 79 -0.12 12.28 -15.51
CA LYS A 79 -0.27 12.11 -16.95
C LYS A 79 0.61 13.09 -17.69
N GLY A 80 1.06 12.69 -18.88
CA GLY A 80 1.77 13.54 -19.81
C GLY A 80 0.82 14.49 -20.52
N VAL A 81 1.40 15.38 -21.33
CA VAL A 81 0.64 16.31 -22.17
C VAL A 81 -0.30 15.59 -23.16
N SER A 82 0.05 14.39 -23.60
CA SER A 82 -0.81 13.54 -24.45
C SER A 82 -1.96 12.87 -23.68
N GLY A 83 -1.99 12.95 -22.35
CA GLY A 83 -2.93 12.24 -21.49
C GLY A 83 -2.49 10.83 -21.08
N ASP A 84 -1.37 10.33 -21.63
CA ASP A 84 -0.81 9.03 -21.29
C ASP A 84 -0.26 9.02 -19.86
N PRO A 85 -0.34 7.89 -19.13
CA PRO A 85 0.32 7.76 -17.83
C PRO A 85 1.82 8.05 -17.90
N LEU A 86 2.34 8.79 -16.91
CA LEU A 86 3.78 9.00 -16.75
C LEU A 86 4.32 8.17 -15.58
N PRO A 87 4.81 6.93 -15.82
CA PRO A 87 5.44 6.11 -14.80
C PRO A 87 6.87 6.56 -14.51
N GLY A 88 7.43 6.15 -13.37
CA GLY A 88 8.85 6.34 -13.04
C GLY A 88 9.23 7.74 -12.52
N LEU A 89 8.28 8.67 -12.38
CA LEU A 89 8.54 10.00 -11.83
C LEU A 89 8.50 9.97 -10.31
N ARG A 90 9.54 10.50 -9.67
CA ARG A 90 9.54 10.71 -8.22
C ARG A 90 8.56 11.83 -7.88
N TYR A 91 7.73 11.59 -6.89
CA TYR A 91 6.79 12.58 -6.36
C TYR A 91 6.89 12.68 -4.85
N HIS A 92 6.47 13.82 -4.32
CA HIS A 92 6.34 14.10 -2.90
C HIS A 92 4.90 14.55 -2.63
N LEU A 93 4.33 14.00 -1.57
CA LEU A 93 3.04 14.36 -1.02
C LEU A 93 3.26 14.94 0.36
N GLN A 94 2.68 16.10 0.64
CA GLN A 94 2.70 16.72 1.96
C GLN A 94 1.28 16.93 2.47
N SER A 95 1.09 16.63 3.75
CA SER A 95 -0.11 16.83 4.55
C SER A 95 0.28 17.55 5.84
N SER A 96 -0.70 18.03 6.59
CA SER A 96 -0.48 18.51 7.96
C SER A 96 0.20 17.47 8.86
N ASP A 97 -0.05 16.17 8.62
CA ASP A 97 0.45 15.05 9.41
C ASP A 97 1.83 14.53 8.96
N GLY A 98 2.37 15.04 7.84
CA GLY A 98 3.72 14.68 7.39
C GLY A 98 3.90 14.63 5.88
N ALA A 99 4.79 13.74 5.44
CA ALA A 99 5.27 13.68 4.07
C ALA A 99 5.45 12.25 3.57
N HIS A 100 5.08 12.01 2.31
CA HIS A 100 5.30 10.76 1.59
C HIS A 100 6.11 11.01 0.32
N ILE A 101 7.15 10.20 0.08
CA ILE A 101 7.93 10.22 -1.17
C ILE A 101 7.83 8.85 -1.82
N SER A 102 7.49 8.82 -3.10
CA SER A 102 7.40 7.58 -3.87
C SER A 102 7.60 7.86 -5.36
N THR A 103 7.42 6.84 -6.18
CA THR A 103 7.58 6.89 -7.64
C THR A 103 6.26 6.51 -8.31
N THR A 104 5.89 7.19 -9.39
CA THR A 104 4.65 6.89 -10.12
C THR A 104 4.70 5.46 -10.67
N PRO A 105 3.69 4.61 -10.39
CA PRO A 105 3.67 3.23 -10.85
C PRO A 105 3.34 3.16 -12.36
N PRO A 106 3.44 1.97 -13.01
CA PRO A 106 3.26 1.80 -14.45
C PRO A 106 2.00 2.45 -15.06
N HIS A 107 0.90 2.52 -14.30
CA HIS A 107 -0.36 3.11 -14.76
C HIS A 107 -0.54 4.59 -14.38
N GLY A 108 0.49 5.25 -13.84
CA GLY A 108 0.50 6.67 -13.47
C GLY A 108 -0.41 7.06 -12.29
N LYS A 109 -1.16 6.11 -11.72
CA LYS A 109 -2.03 6.33 -10.56
C LYS A 109 -1.31 5.98 -9.26
N THR A 110 -1.21 6.93 -8.33
CA THR A 110 -0.57 6.68 -7.03
C THR A 110 -1.34 5.62 -6.22
N ALA A 111 -0.67 5.01 -5.25
CA ALA A 111 -1.38 4.28 -4.19
C ALA A 111 -2.37 5.25 -3.50
N PRO A 112 -3.52 4.76 -3.00
CA PRO A 112 -4.40 5.60 -2.20
C PRO A 112 -3.65 6.02 -0.93
N ILE A 113 -3.61 7.33 -0.70
CA ILE A 113 -3.13 7.91 0.56
C ILE A 113 -4.32 8.14 1.45
N HIS A 114 -4.27 7.55 2.64
CA HIS A 114 -5.30 7.61 3.63
C HIS A 114 -4.97 8.64 4.72
N SER A 115 -6.01 9.28 5.23
CA SER A 115 -5.93 10.20 6.37
C SER A 115 -7.08 9.95 7.35
N LYS A 116 -6.86 10.31 8.61
CA LYS A 116 -7.88 10.17 9.68
C LYS A 116 -8.99 11.22 9.56
N THR A 117 -8.64 12.39 9.05
CA THR A 117 -9.56 13.51 8.80
C THR A 117 -9.39 13.98 7.36
N GLU A 118 -10.35 14.77 6.87
CA GLU A 118 -10.17 15.51 5.63
C GLU A 118 -8.97 16.46 5.78
N ASP A 119 -8.00 16.35 4.88
CA ASP A 119 -6.80 17.17 4.87
C ASP A 119 -6.41 17.50 3.43
N THR A 120 -5.84 18.68 3.22
CA THR A 120 -5.40 19.10 1.88
C THR A 120 -4.03 18.51 1.59
N LEU A 121 -3.95 17.63 0.60
CA LEU A 121 -2.67 17.09 0.12
C LEU A 121 -2.01 18.02 -0.90
N GLN A 122 -0.76 18.41 -0.63
CA GLN A 122 0.09 19.09 -1.61
C GLN A 122 0.90 18.06 -2.41
N PHE A 123 0.63 17.97 -3.70
CA PHE A 123 1.33 17.08 -4.63
C PHE A 123 2.42 17.82 -5.40
N GLY A 124 3.66 17.34 -5.31
CA GLY A 124 4.81 17.88 -6.03
C GLY A 124 5.53 16.80 -6.84
N LEU A 125 5.92 17.13 -8.07
CA LEU A 125 6.76 16.28 -8.91
C LEU A 125 8.22 16.72 -8.82
N HIS A 126 9.12 15.75 -8.73
CA HIS A 126 10.55 16.00 -8.88
C HIS A 126 10.98 15.67 -10.31
N PHE A 127 11.39 16.71 -11.05
CA PHE A 127 11.94 16.56 -12.39
C PHE A 127 13.47 16.57 -12.32
N PRO A 128 14.15 15.52 -12.82
CA PRO A 128 15.60 15.53 -12.88
C PRO A 128 16.10 16.60 -13.85
N THR A 129 17.19 17.26 -13.51
CA THR A 129 17.89 18.17 -14.41
C THR A 129 18.75 17.35 -15.38
N VAL A 130 18.53 17.48 -16.69
CA VAL A 130 19.37 16.88 -17.71
C VAL A 130 20.51 17.84 -18.05
N GLN A 131 21.76 17.42 -17.87
CA GLN A 131 22.93 18.15 -18.33
C GLN A 131 23.49 17.50 -19.60
N LYS A 132 23.84 18.31 -20.61
CA LYS A 132 24.52 17.84 -21.81
C LYS A 132 25.89 17.27 -21.39
N PRO A 133 26.27 16.04 -21.80
CA PRO A 133 27.60 15.52 -21.52
C PRO A 133 28.65 16.46 -22.11
N ALA A 134 29.72 16.71 -21.35
CA ALA A 134 30.85 17.50 -21.83
C ALA A 134 31.40 16.84 -23.10
N HIS A 135 31.67 17.65 -24.12
CA HIS A 135 32.29 17.17 -25.34
C HIS A 135 33.72 16.77 -24.99
N ASP A 136 34.00 15.47 -24.91
CA ASP A 136 35.37 15.00 -24.95
C ASP A 136 35.94 15.47 -26.28
N LYS A 137 37.02 16.25 -26.20
CA LYS A 137 37.81 16.62 -27.37
C LYS A 137 38.67 15.41 -27.69
N GLU A 138 38.35 14.73 -28.78
CA GLU A 138 39.26 13.79 -29.46
C GLU A 138 40.51 14.53 -29.96
#